data_AF-A0A925MFL5-F1
#
_entry.id   AF-A0A925MFL5-F1
#
_cell.length_a   1.000
_cell.length_b   1.000
_cell.length_c   1.000
_cell.angle_alpha   90.00
_cell.angle_beta   90.00
_cell.angle_gamma   90.00
#
_symmetry.space_group_name_H-M   'P 1'
#
loop_
_entity.id
_entity.type
_entity.pdbx_description
1 polymer ?
#
loop_
_entity_poly.entity_id
_entity_poly.type
_entity_poly.pdbx_seq_one_letter_code
_entity_poly.pdbx_strand_id
1 'polypeptide(L)' 'VLDLRGNRLDTLPEALRAMPLAKLDLRWNPLRALPGWIDELIDRGCLVYT' A
#
# COMPACT_ATOMS: atom_id res chain seq x y z
N VAL A 1 -10.82 1.32 2.92
CA VAL A 1 -9.85 2.44 2.80
C VAL A 1 -8.87 2.30 3.94
N LEU A 2 -7.57 2.37 3.67
CA LEU A 2 -6.50 2.32 4.67
C LEU A 2 -5.54 3.51 4.45
N ASP A 3 -5.33 4.30 5.49
CA ASP A 3 -4.45 5.47 5.48
C ASP A 3 -3.29 5.23 6.45
N LEU A 4 -2.07 5.14 5.92
CA LEU A 4 -0.83 4.91 6.65
C LEU A 4 0.13 6.08 6.46
N ARG A 5 -0.37 7.27 6.10
CA ARG A 5 0.49 8.43 5.85
C ARG A 5 1.31 8.85 7.06
N GLY A 6 2.51 9.37 6.80
CA GLY A 6 3.36 9.97 7.85
C GLY A 6 3.90 8.98 8.87
N ASN A 7 3.98 7.71 8.51
CA ASN A 7 4.59 6.68 9.35
C ASN A 7 6.06 6.47 8.97
N ARG A 8 6.69 5.48 9.61
CA ARG A 8 8.09 5.09 9.35
C ARG A 8 8.15 3.71 8.68
N LEU A 9 7.19 3.42 7.81
CA LEU A 9 7.15 2.16 7.08
C LEU A 9 8.25 2.14 6.02
N ASP A 10 9.17 1.18 6.14
CA ASP A 10 10.20 0.90 5.13
C ASP A 10 9.82 -0.30 4.24
N THR A 11 8.86 -1.09 4.69
CA THR A 11 8.32 -2.30 4.09
C THR A 11 6.82 -2.40 4.36
N LEU A 12 6.12 -3.23 3.57
CA LEU A 12 4.69 -3.51 3.75
C LEU A 12 4.47 -5.00 4.00
N PRO A 13 3.59 -5.38 4.94
CA PRO A 13 3.33 -6.78 5.22
C PRO A 13 2.48 -7.42 4.11
N GLU A 14 2.77 -8.69 3.78
CA GLU A 14 2.04 -9.48 2.77
C GLU A 14 0.53 -9.56 3.07
N ALA A 15 0.13 -9.44 4.35
CA ALA A 15 -1.28 -9.45 4.75
C ALA A 15 -2.12 -8.38 4.04
N LEU A 16 -1.53 -7.23 3.66
CA LEU A 16 -2.25 -6.16 2.96
C LEU A 16 -2.73 -6.60 1.57
N ARG A 17 -2.04 -7.54 0.93
CA ARG A 17 -2.41 -8.10 -0.39
C ARG A 17 -3.80 -8.76 -0.37
N ALA A 18 -4.10 -9.50 0.69
CA ALA A 18 -5.37 -10.23 0.81
C ALA A 18 -6.54 -9.33 1.23
N MET A 19 -6.28 -8.09 1.66
CA MET A 19 -7.33 -7.21 2.15
C MET A 19 -8.20 -6.67 1.00
N PRO A 20 -9.52 -6.51 1.22
CA PRO A 20 -10.42 -5.89 0.24
C PRO A 20 -10.30 -4.35 0.29
N LEU A 21 -9.14 -3.82 -0.10
CA LEU A 21 -8.87 -2.39 -0.07
C LEU A 21 -9.38 -1.69 -1.34
N ALA A 22 -10.15 -0.61 -1.15
CA ALA A 22 -10.48 0.34 -2.22
C ALA A 22 -9.46 1.48 -2.36
N LYS A 23 -8.69 1.75 -1.29
CA LYS A 23 -7.64 2.78 -1.24
C LYS A 23 -6.60 2.41 -0.19
N LEU A 24 -5.33 2.63 -0.52
CA LEU A 24 -4.15 2.53 0.34
C LEU A 24 -3.31 3.80 0.20
N ASP A 25 -3.16 4.57 1.28
CA ASP A 25 -2.34 5.80 1.29
C ASP A 25 -1.06 5.59 2.11
N LEU A 26 0.09 5.63 1.44
CA LEU A 26 1.42 5.37 1.97
C LEU A 26 2.32 6.62 1.93
N ARG A 27 1.79 7.78 1.52
CA ARG A 27 2.56 9.02 1.39
C ARG A 27 3.28 9.38 2.68
N TRP A 28 4.45 10.00 2.55
CA TRP A 28 5.30 10.38 3.69
C TRP A 28 5.75 9.18 4.53
N ASN A 29 6.03 8.05 3.89
CA ASN A 29 6.77 6.93 4.48
C ASN A 29 8.12 6.75 3.77
N PRO A 30 9.18 6.28 4.46
CA PRO A 30 10.49 6.02 3.87
C PRO A 30 10.54 4.68 3.10
N LEU A 31 9.50 4.36 2.31
CA LEU A 31 9.44 3.14 1.50
C LEU A 31 10.50 3.22 0.38
N ARG A 32 11.42 2.25 0.36
CA ARG A 32 12.47 2.18 -0.67
C ARG A 32 11.98 1.55 -1.96
N ALA A 33 11.04 0.63 -1.83
CA ALA A 33 10.41 -0.08 -2.93
C ALA A 33 9.02 -0.53 -2.50
N LEU A 34 8.13 -0.67 -3.47
CA LEU A 34 6.84 -1.29 -3.28
C LEU A 34 6.94 -2.79 -3.55
N PRO A 35 6.28 -3.65 -2.77
CA PRO A 35 6.18 -5.06 -3.10
C PRO A 35 5.47 -5.25 -4.44
N GLY A 36 5.85 -6.26 -5.22
CA GLY A 36 5.25 -6.53 -6.54
C GLY A 36 3.73 -6.81 -6.49
N TRP A 37 3.20 -7.24 -5.34
CA TRP A 37 1.76 -7.42 -5.18
C TRP A 37 0.95 -6.12 -5.10
N ILE A 38 1.61 -4.96 -5.03
CA ILE A 38 0.92 -3.66 -5.11
C ILE A 38 0.20 -3.52 -6.45
N ASP A 39 0.78 -4.04 -7.53
CA ASP A 39 0.15 -4.05 -8.86
C ASP A 39 -1.15 -4.86 -8.85
N GLU A 40 -1.19 -6.00 -8.15
CA GLU A 40 -2.41 -6.79 -7.99
C GLU A 40 -3.52 -6.01 -7.26
N LEU A 41 -3.17 -5.15 -6.31
CA LEU A 41 -4.16 -4.28 -5.65
C LEU A 41 -4.70 -3.24 -6.62
N ILE A 42 -3.84 -2.64 -7.43
CA ILE A 42 -4.24 -1.65 -8.45
C ILE A 42 -5.15 -2.30 -9.49
N ASP A 43 -4.82 -3.50 -9.98
CA ASP A 43 -5.63 -4.27 -10.93
C ASP A 43 -7.02 -4.61 -10.38
N ARG A 44 -7.14 -4.77 -9.06
CA ARG A 44 -8.41 -4.97 -8.35
C ARG A 44 -9.20 -3.67 -8.13
N GLY A 45 -8.69 -2.53 -8.60
CA GLY A 45 -9.31 -1.21 -8.46
C GLY A 45 -8.95 -0.48 -7.15
N CYS A 46 -7.90 -0.90 -6.44
CA CYS A 46 -7.42 -0.17 -5.28
C CYS A 46 -6.60 1.06 -5.69
N LEU A 47 -6.97 2.23 -5.17
CA LEU A 47 -6.17 3.44 -5.35
C LEU A 47 -4.98 3.46 -4.39
N VAL A 48 -3.76 3.39 -4.92
CA VAL A 48 -2.52 3.43 -4.13
C VAL A 48 -1.85 4.80 -4.27
N TYR A 49 -1.54 5.43 -3.14
CA TYR A 49 -0.76 6.68 -3.08
C TYR A 49 0.53 6.39 -2.32
N THR A 50 1.69 6.81 -2.81
CA THR A 50 3.00 6.52 -2.20
C THR A 50 3.85 7.75 -2.04
#